data_AF-A0A1B8P013-F1
#
_entry.id   AF-A0A1B8P013-F1
#
_cell.length_a   1.000
_cell.length_b   1.000
_cell.length_c   1.000
_cell.angle_alpha   90.00
_cell.angle_beta   90.00
_cell.angle_gamma   90.00
#
_symmetry.space_group_name_H-M   'P 1'
#
loop_
_entity.id
_entity.type
_entity.pdbx_description
1 polymer ?
#
loop_
_entity_poly.entity_id
_entity_poly.type
_entity_poly.pdbx_seq_one_letter_code
_entity_poly.pdbx_strand_id
1 'polypeptide(L)'
;MKSNASPQTDAVAPQDERIQKVSFWKRALSRPELGALAGTVLVLAFFIVAASGTGMFTPAGIVNFLEVAAQLGIIATAAALLMIGGEFDLSIGSMIGLAGILIAIPAVEYGWPLWAAIILAFSCAALVGWINGNLVNKTGLPSFIVTLGFLFILRAWRSVSAAC
;
A
#
# COMPACT_ATOMS: atom_id res chain seq x y z
N MET A 1 -77.71 10.74 5.24
CA MET A 1 -76.71 9.67 5.50
C MET A 1 -76.23 9.07 4.18
N LYS A 2 -75.16 9.63 3.59
CA LYS A 2 -74.13 9.05 2.69
C LYS A 2 -73.02 10.15 2.70
N SER A 3 -71.90 10.06 3.44
CA SER A 3 -70.72 9.20 3.24
C SER A 3 -70.42 9.07 1.73
N ASN A 4 -69.29 9.48 1.18
CA ASN A 4 -67.93 9.44 1.71
C ASN A 4 -67.05 10.36 0.85
N ALA A 5 -66.00 10.91 1.44
CA ALA A 5 -64.94 11.62 0.75
C ALA A 5 -64.28 10.69 -0.29
N SER A 6 -64.14 11.13 -1.54
CA SER A 6 -63.29 10.47 -2.52
C SER A 6 -61.85 11.00 -2.40
N PRO A 7 -60.84 10.12 -2.39
CA PRO A 7 -59.46 10.52 -2.17
C PRO A 7 -58.90 11.15 -3.45
N GLN A 8 -58.48 12.41 -3.36
CA GLN A 8 -57.51 12.96 -4.31
C GLN A 8 -56.18 12.25 -4.05
N THR A 9 -55.92 11.20 -4.82
CA THR A 9 -54.56 10.65 -4.95
C THR A 9 -53.99 11.28 -6.21
N ASP A 10 -53.30 12.39 -6.02
CA ASP A 10 -52.48 12.99 -7.06
C ASP A 10 -51.53 11.91 -7.58
N ALA A 11 -51.72 11.51 -8.83
CA ALA A 11 -50.80 10.66 -9.54
C ALA A 11 -49.52 11.47 -9.81
N VAL A 12 -48.65 11.54 -8.80
CA VAL A 12 -47.26 11.97 -8.97
C VAL A 12 -46.61 10.90 -9.84
N ALA A 13 -46.51 11.19 -11.14
CA ALA A 13 -45.66 10.43 -12.04
C ALA A 13 -44.30 10.27 -11.37
N PRO A 14 -43.71 9.06 -11.29
CA PRO A 14 -42.37 8.90 -10.77
C PRO A 14 -41.45 9.59 -11.76
N GLN A 15 -41.15 10.86 -11.49
CA GLN A 15 -40.16 11.63 -12.22
C GLN A 15 -38.88 10.79 -12.16
N ASP A 16 -38.36 10.47 -13.33
CA ASP A 16 -37.15 9.68 -13.54
C ASP A 16 -35.93 10.34 -12.89
N GLU A 17 -35.84 10.25 -11.57
CA GLU A 17 -34.74 10.70 -10.73
C GLU A 17 -33.54 9.74 -10.83
N ARG A 18 -33.66 8.68 -11.64
CA ARG A 18 -32.64 7.63 -11.79
C ARG A 18 -31.52 7.97 -12.76
N ILE A 19 -31.62 9.06 -13.52
CA ILE A 19 -30.55 9.50 -14.42
C ILE A 19 -29.96 10.84 -13.94
N GLN A 20 -29.36 10.85 -12.74
CA GLN A 20 -28.31 11.83 -12.50
C GLN A 20 -27.20 11.57 -13.52
N LYS A 21 -27.15 12.40 -14.58
CA LYS A 21 -26.01 12.46 -15.49
C LYS A 21 -24.80 12.89 -14.67
N VAL A 22 -24.10 11.91 -14.07
CA VAL A 22 -22.80 12.16 -13.47
C VAL A 22 -21.93 12.81 -14.52
N SER A 23 -21.55 14.07 -14.27
CA SER A 23 -20.68 14.85 -15.15
C SER A 23 -19.50 13.98 -15.58
N PHE A 24 -19.17 14.00 -16.88
CA PHE A 24 -18.05 13.25 -17.45
C PHE A 24 -16.76 13.43 -16.64
N TRP A 25 -16.57 14.62 -16.05
CA TRP A 25 -15.47 14.94 -15.14
C TRP A 25 -15.51 14.20 -13.80
N LYS A 26 -16.70 14.04 -13.19
CA LYS A 26 -16.85 13.21 -11.98
C LYS A 26 -16.62 11.73 -12.29
N ARG A 27 -17.04 11.27 -13.47
CA ARG A 27 -16.83 9.88 -13.92
C ARG A 27 -15.38 9.59 -14.33
N ALA A 28 -14.67 10.60 -14.82
CA ALA A 28 -13.24 10.56 -15.09
C ALA A 28 -12.44 10.55 -13.77
N LEU A 29 -12.72 11.45 -12.83
CA LEU A 29 -12.06 11.46 -11.51
C LEU A 29 -12.38 10.24 -10.64
N SER A 30 -13.50 9.55 -10.87
CA SER A 30 -13.82 8.31 -10.15
C SER A 30 -13.00 7.10 -10.58
N ARG A 31 -12.14 7.22 -11.61
CA ARG A 31 -11.24 6.15 -12.02
C ARG A 31 -9.90 6.27 -11.29
N PRO A 32 -9.45 5.23 -10.56
CA PRO A 32 -8.17 5.26 -9.84
C PRO A 32 -6.97 5.58 -10.74
N GLU A 33 -7.00 5.10 -11.98
CA GLU A 33 -5.97 5.36 -13.01
C GLU A 33 -5.80 6.85 -13.32
N LEU A 34 -6.90 7.60 -13.39
CA LEU A 34 -6.89 9.04 -13.65
C LEU A 34 -6.50 9.83 -12.40
N GLY A 35 -6.84 9.33 -11.21
CA GLY A 35 -6.38 9.91 -9.94
C GLY A 35 -4.86 9.84 -9.77
N ALA A 36 -4.25 8.68 -10.04
CA ALA A 36 -2.80 8.51 -9.99
C ALA A 36 -2.09 9.42 -11.00
N LEU A 37 -2.57 9.45 -12.25
CA LEU A 37 -1.96 10.25 -13.32
C LEU A 37 -2.11 11.75 -13.06
N ALA A 38 -3.28 12.21 -12.62
CA ALA A 38 -3.51 13.59 -12.22
C ALA A 38 -2.64 13.99 -11.02
N GLY A 39 -2.49 13.11 -10.03
CA GLY A 39 -1.60 13.31 -8.88
C GLY A 39 -0.14 13.48 -9.30
N THR A 40 0.36 12.60 -10.17
CA THR A 40 1.73 12.69 -10.70
C THR A 40 1.97 14.02 -11.44
N VAL A 41 1.05 14.41 -12.32
CA VAL A 41 1.16 15.67 -13.08
C VAL A 41 1.13 16.89 -12.15
N LEU A 42 0.23 16.89 -11.17
CA LEU A 42 0.10 18.00 -10.21
C LEU A 42 1.35 18.14 -9.34
N VAL A 43 1.88 17.03 -8.82
CA VAL A 43 3.11 17.01 -8.03
C VAL A 43 4.30 17.48 -8.87
N LEU A 44 4.44 17.00 -10.10
CA LEU A 44 5.50 17.46 -11.00
C LEU A 44 5.40 18.96 -11.31
N ALA A 45 4.22 19.46 -11.63
CA ALA A 45 4.00 20.89 -11.88
C ALA A 45 4.37 21.75 -10.65
N PHE A 46 4.00 21.30 -9.46
CA PHE A 46 4.37 21.95 -8.21
C PHE A 46 5.89 22.02 -8.03
N PHE A 47 6.59 20.89 -8.21
CA PHE A 47 8.05 20.85 -8.06
C PHE A 47 8.80 21.58 -9.17
N ILE A 48 8.26 21.67 -10.39
CA ILE A 48 8.84 22.50 -11.45
C ILE A 48 8.87 23.96 -11.01
N VAL A 49 7.80 24.46 -10.40
CA VAL A 49 7.74 25.84 -9.91
C VAL A 49 8.59 26.00 -8.64
N ALA A 50 8.42 25.13 -7.65
CA ALA A 50 9.02 25.26 -6.33
C ALA A 50 10.52 24.91 -6.27
N ALA A 51 11.00 24.01 -7.13
CA ALA A 51 12.37 23.47 -7.11
C ALA A 51 13.19 23.81 -8.36
N SER A 52 12.73 24.78 -9.16
CA SER A 52 13.39 25.26 -10.39
C SER A 52 14.86 25.69 -10.21
N GLY A 53 15.29 26.03 -8.99
CA GLY A 53 16.65 26.47 -8.68
C GLY A 53 17.49 25.52 -7.83
N THR A 54 16.97 24.36 -7.40
CA THR A 54 17.64 23.49 -6.40
C THR A 54 18.41 22.32 -7.02
N GLY A 55 18.50 22.25 -8.34
CA GLY A 55 19.18 21.16 -9.05
C GLY A 55 18.38 19.84 -9.07
N MET A 56 17.13 19.82 -8.62
CA MET A 56 16.26 18.64 -8.64
C MET A 56 16.09 18.05 -10.05
N PHE A 57 16.02 18.91 -11.08
CA PHE A 57 15.89 18.51 -12.48
C PHE A 57 17.24 18.25 -13.18
N THR A 58 18.36 18.25 -12.45
CA THR A 58 19.65 17.80 -12.99
C THR A 58 19.65 16.28 -13.16
N PRO A 59 20.51 15.70 -14.02
CA PRO A 59 20.60 14.24 -14.17
C PRO A 59 20.83 13.52 -12.82
N ALA A 60 21.64 14.10 -11.94
CA ALA A 60 21.89 13.54 -10.61
C ALA A 60 20.64 13.62 -9.69
N GLY A 61 19.93 14.75 -9.70
CA GLY A 61 18.68 14.92 -8.95
C GLY A 61 17.60 13.95 -9.43
N ILE A 62 17.51 13.76 -10.75
CA ILE A 62 16.57 12.83 -11.37
C ILE A 62 16.84 11.39 -10.95
N VAL A 63 18.10 10.95 -11.02
CA VAL A 63 18.49 9.59 -10.61
C VAL A 63 18.18 9.35 -9.13
N ASN A 64 18.53 10.29 -8.24
CA ASN A 64 18.28 10.14 -6.81
C ASN A 64 16.79 9.97 -6.47
N PHE A 65 15.90 10.80 -7.05
CA PHE A 65 14.48 10.64 -6.77
C PHE A 65 13.90 9.37 -7.43
N LEU A 66 14.37 9.02 -8.63
CA LEU A 66 13.93 7.81 -9.33
C LEU A 66 14.37 6.54 -8.63
N GLU A 67 15.53 6.53 -7.97
CA GLU A 67 16.03 5.37 -7.23
C GLU A 67 15.09 5.05 -6.04
N VAL A 68 14.70 6.06 -5.27
CA VAL A 68 13.72 5.90 -4.19
C VAL A 68 12.34 5.53 -4.75
N ALA A 69 11.90 6.18 -5.84
CA ALA A 69 10.62 5.88 -6.47
C ALA A 69 10.56 4.44 -7.02
N ALA A 70 11.65 3.95 -7.61
CA ALA A 70 11.76 2.59 -8.12
C ALA A 70 11.69 1.58 -6.96
N GLN A 71 12.38 1.84 -5.85
CA GLN A 71 12.34 0.96 -4.68
C GLN A 71 10.91 0.86 -4.10
N LEU A 72 10.21 1.98 -3.96
CA LEU A 72 8.81 1.99 -3.52
C LEU A 72 7.87 1.34 -4.55
N GLY A 73 8.11 1.55 -5.84
CA GLY A 73 7.32 0.96 -6.92
C GLY A 73 7.42 -0.56 -6.97
N ILE A 74 8.61 -1.13 -6.77
CA ILE A 74 8.82 -2.58 -6.70
C ILE A 74 8.02 -3.19 -5.54
N ILE A 75 8.09 -2.58 -4.36
CA ILE A 75 7.34 -3.03 -3.17
C ILE A 75 5.83 -2.89 -3.40
N ALA A 76 5.39 -1.75 -3.95
CA ALA A 76 3.99 -1.48 -4.24
C ALA A 76 3.40 -2.47 -5.27
N THR A 77 4.18 -2.88 -6.28
CA THR A 77 3.74 -3.87 -7.27
C THR A 77 3.54 -5.24 -6.61
N ALA A 78 4.45 -5.66 -5.72
CA ALA A 78 4.30 -6.90 -4.97
C ALA A 78 3.05 -6.87 -4.06
N ALA A 79 2.82 -5.76 -3.34
CA ALA A 79 1.63 -5.59 -2.52
C ALA A 79 0.33 -5.54 -3.35
N ALA A 80 0.36 -4.93 -4.53
CA ALA A 80 -0.79 -4.86 -5.43
C ALA A 80 -1.21 -6.25 -5.93
N LEU A 81 -0.25 -7.13 -6.25
CA LEU A 81 -0.55 -8.52 -6.62
C LEU A 81 -1.28 -9.28 -5.50
N LEU A 82 -0.91 -9.05 -4.24
CA LEU A 82 -1.59 -9.62 -3.08
C LEU A 82 -3.00 -9.05 -2.90
N MET A 83 -3.18 -7.74 -3.08
CA MET A 83 -4.49 -7.08 -3.01
C MET A 83 -5.45 -7.57 -4.10
N ILE A 84 -4.94 -7.87 -5.30
CA ILE A 84 -5.73 -8.49 -6.38
C ILE A 84 -6.19 -9.90 -5.97
N GLY A 85 -5.34 -10.64 -5.23
CA GLY A 85 -5.68 -11.93 -4.63
C GLY A 85 -6.70 -11.86 -3.47
N GLY A 86 -7.17 -10.66 -3.10
CA GLY A 86 -8.08 -10.47 -1.97
C GLY A 86 -7.40 -10.42 -0.61
N GLU A 87 -6.07 -10.34 -0.59
CA GLU A 87 -5.26 -10.33 0.63
C GLU A 87 -4.66 -8.94 0.90
N PHE A 88 -4.67 -8.51 2.17
CA PHE A 88 -4.04 -7.27 2.60
C PHE A 88 -2.89 -7.59 3.55
N ASP A 89 -1.71 -7.87 2.99
CA ASP A 89 -0.51 -8.24 3.75
C ASP A 89 0.26 -6.99 4.19
N LEU A 90 0.16 -6.65 5.48
CA LEU A 90 0.93 -5.56 6.08
C LEU A 90 2.32 -6.02 6.57
N SER A 91 2.61 -7.33 6.60
CA SER A 91 3.89 -7.87 7.09
C SER A 91 5.06 -7.55 6.17
N ILE A 92 4.82 -7.32 4.87
CA ILE A 92 5.87 -6.96 3.91
C ILE A 92 6.69 -5.74 4.37
N GLY A 93 6.05 -4.76 5.03
CA GLY A 93 6.73 -3.60 5.61
C GLY A 93 7.66 -3.98 6.79
N SER A 94 7.21 -4.88 7.66
CA SER A 94 8.02 -5.39 8.78
C SER A 94 9.16 -6.28 8.32
N MET A 95 8.95 -7.05 7.26
CA MET A 95 9.94 -7.93 6.68
C MET A 95 11.12 -7.15 6.09
N ILE A 96 10.86 -6.00 5.45
CA ILE A 96 11.92 -5.10 4.98
C ILE A 96 12.79 -4.61 6.15
N GLY A 97 12.16 -4.21 7.26
CA GLY A 97 12.87 -3.79 8.47
C GLY A 97 13.68 -4.92 9.12
N LEU A 98 13.10 -6.12 9.20
CA LEU A 98 13.78 -7.32 9.73
C LEU A 98 14.96 -7.74 8.85
N ALA A 99 14.79 -7.76 7.52
CA ALA A 99 15.88 -8.06 6.59
C ALA A 99 17.04 -7.06 6.75
N GLY A 100 16.74 -5.77 6.94
CA GLY A 100 17.75 -4.75 7.23
C GLY A 100 18.55 -5.05 8.50
N ILE A 101 17.88 -5.42 9.59
CA ILE A 101 18.54 -5.75 10.88
C ILE A 101 19.34 -7.06 10.79
N LEU A 102 18.78 -8.09 10.13
CA LEU A 102 19.44 -9.38 9.91
C LEU A 102 20.67 -9.26 9.02
N ILE A 103 20.77 -8.23 8.18
CA ILE A 103 22.00 -7.94 7.44
C ILE A 103 22.94 -7.08 8.28
N ALA A 104 22.41 -6.02 8.92
CA ALA A 104 23.21 -5.03 9.64
C ALA A 104 23.93 -5.60 10.87
N ILE A 105 23.24 -6.35 11.74
CA ILE A 105 23.85 -6.86 12.98
C ILE A 105 24.97 -7.87 12.68
N PRO A 106 24.77 -8.93 11.87
CA PRO A 106 25.85 -9.86 11.55
C PRO A 106 27.01 -9.20 10.80
N ALA A 107 26.73 -8.28 9.88
CA ALA A 107 27.77 -7.63 9.10
C ALA A 107 28.60 -6.62 9.92
N VAL A 108 27.98 -5.89 10.85
CA VAL A 108 28.64 -4.81 11.60
C VAL A 108 29.19 -5.30 12.95
N GLU A 109 28.40 -6.03 13.74
CA GLU A 109 28.78 -6.45 15.10
C GLU A 109 29.63 -7.72 15.11
N TYR A 110 29.25 -8.71 14.28
CA TYR A 110 29.92 -10.01 14.22
C TYR A 110 30.99 -10.10 13.12
N GLY A 111 31.16 -9.03 12.33
CA GLY A 111 32.12 -8.97 11.22
C GLY A 111 31.90 -10.03 10.15
N TRP A 112 30.67 -10.55 10.01
CA TRP A 112 30.38 -11.58 9.03
C TRP A 112 30.57 -11.05 7.60
N PRO A 113 30.98 -11.94 6.67
CA PRO A 113 30.96 -11.59 5.28
C PRO A 113 29.54 -11.20 4.84
N LEU A 114 29.43 -10.10 4.09
CA LEU A 114 28.14 -9.55 3.63
C LEU A 114 27.28 -10.59 2.91
N TRP A 115 27.90 -11.48 2.14
CA TRP A 115 27.23 -12.56 1.42
C TRP A 115 26.55 -13.57 2.37
N ALA A 116 27.17 -13.89 3.51
CA ALA A 116 26.56 -14.78 4.51
C ALA A 116 25.36 -14.12 5.19
N ALA A 117 25.46 -12.83 5.51
CA ALA A 117 24.37 -12.05 6.10
C ALA A 117 23.16 -11.91 5.14
N ILE A 118 23.42 -11.73 3.83
CA ILE A 118 22.37 -11.71 2.79
C ILE A 118 21.66 -13.06 2.72
N ILE A 119 22.40 -14.18 2.67
CA ILE A 119 21.80 -15.52 2.60
C ILE A 119 20.92 -15.80 3.82
N LEU A 120 21.38 -15.41 5.02
CA LEU A 120 20.60 -15.55 6.25
C LEU A 120 19.28 -14.75 6.16
N ALA A 121 19.35 -13.48 5.77
CA ALA A 121 18.19 -12.62 5.65
C ALA A 121 17.18 -13.16 4.62
N PHE A 122 17.64 -13.64 3.45
CA PHE A 122 16.79 -14.27 2.45
C PHE A 122 16.14 -15.56 2.96
N SER A 123 16.90 -16.40 3.68
CA SER A 123 16.39 -17.65 4.24
C SER A 123 15.30 -17.40 5.27
N CYS A 124 15.50 -16.43 6.17
CA CYS A 124 14.48 -16.01 7.13
C CYS A 124 13.26 -15.40 6.42
N ALA A 125 13.47 -14.58 5.39
CA ALA A 125 12.39 -13.98 4.63
C ALA A 125 11.52 -15.00 3.90
N ALA A 126 12.15 -15.98 3.26
CA ALA A 126 11.46 -17.07 2.59
C ALA A 126 10.67 -17.93 3.58
N LEU A 127 11.24 -18.22 4.76
CA LEU A 127 10.55 -19.01 5.79
C LEU A 127 9.28 -18.31 6.29
N VAL A 128 9.37 -17.01 6.62
CA VAL A 128 8.23 -16.24 7.11
C VAL A 128 7.17 -16.07 6.01
N GLY A 129 7.59 -15.78 4.78
CA GLY A 129 6.68 -15.70 3.63
C GLY A 129 5.96 -17.05 3.37
N TRP A 130 6.68 -18.16 3.47
CA TRP A 130 6.10 -19.49 3.34
C TRP A 130 5.10 -19.81 4.44
N ILE A 131 5.40 -19.47 5.70
CA ILE A 131 4.49 -19.65 6.82
C ILE A 131 3.22 -18.81 6.62
N ASN A 132 3.37 -17.53 6.29
CA ASN A 132 2.23 -16.62 6.09
C ASN A 132 1.32 -17.11 4.94
N GLY A 133 1.91 -17.51 3.80
CA GLY A 133 1.15 -18.06 2.67
C GLY A 133 0.47 -19.40 2.97
N ASN A 134 1.12 -20.29 3.74
CA ASN A 134 0.49 -21.56 4.15
C ASN A 134 -0.66 -21.34 5.12
N LEU A 135 -0.50 -20.39 6.05
CA LEU A 135 -1.51 -20.11 7.08
C LEU A 135 -2.79 -19.58 6.44
N VAL A 136 -2.69 -18.64 5.50
CA VAL A 136 -3.85 -18.06 4.81
C VAL A 136 -4.57 -19.13 3.98
N ASN A 137 -3.82 -19.90 3.18
CA ASN A 137 -4.39 -20.98 2.36
C ASN A 137 -5.11 -22.06 3.17
N LYS A 138 -4.68 -22.33 4.41
CA LYS A 138 -5.27 -23.39 5.25
C LYS A 138 -6.35 -22.90 6.22
N THR A 139 -6.25 -21.68 6.75
CA THR A 139 -7.12 -21.22 7.84
C THR A 139 -8.25 -20.31 7.39
N GLY A 140 -8.19 -19.72 6.18
CA GLY A 140 -9.21 -18.78 5.69
C GLY A 140 -9.36 -17.53 6.56
N LEU A 141 -8.43 -17.30 7.50
CA LEU A 141 -8.41 -16.12 8.36
C LEU A 141 -7.92 -14.92 7.53
N PRO A 142 -8.48 -13.72 7.73
CA PRO A 142 -8.02 -12.51 7.06
C PRO A 142 -6.52 -12.27 7.34
N SER A 143 -5.70 -12.21 6.28
CA SER A 143 -4.23 -12.04 6.35
C SER A 143 -3.80 -10.84 7.20
N PHE A 144 -4.68 -9.84 7.35
CA PHE A 144 -4.49 -8.66 8.21
C PHE A 144 -4.26 -9.00 9.70
N ILE A 145 -4.96 -9.99 10.26
CA ILE A 145 -4.86 -10.33 11.70
C ILE A 145 -3.54 -11.05 11.99
N VAL A 146 -3.13 -11.94 11.09
CA VAL A 146 -1.86 -12.68 11.17
C VAL A 146 -0.67 -11.73 11.04
N THR A 147 -0.77 -10.76 10.12
CA THR A 147 0.30 -9.80 9.84
C THR A 147 0.44 -8.73 10.93
N LEU A 148 -0.67 -8.30 11.57
CA LEU A 148 -0.60 -7.50 12.81
C LEU A 148 0.06 -8.26 13.95
N GLY A 149 -0.24 -9.55 14.13
CA GLY A 149 0.42 -10.40 15.14
C GLY A 149 1.94 -10.47 14.96
N PHE A 150 2.40 -10.66 13.71
CA PHE A 150 3.82 -10.66 13.38
C PHE A 150 4.47 -9.28 13.58
N LEU A 151 3.77 -8.20 13.22
CA LEU A 151 4.17 -6.81 13.50
C LEU A 151 4.42 -6.57 15.00
N PHE A 152 3.55 -7.06 15.88
CA PHE A 152 3.72 -6.92 17.33
C PHE A 152 4.91 -7.74 17.86
N ILE A 153 5.09 -8.98 17.38
CA ILE A 153 6.23 -9.83 17.77
C ILE A 153 7.56 -9.21 17.32
N LEU A 154 7.63 -8.74 16.08
CA LEU A 154 8.83 -8.11 15.52
C LEU A 154 9.13 -6.76 16.17
N ARG A 155 8.10 -5.97 16.49
CA ARG A 155 8.27 -4.70 17.22
C ARG A 155 8.69 -4.94 18.67
N ALA A 156 8.16 -5.97 19.33
CA ALA A 156 8.59 -6.36 20.67
C ALA A 156 10.06 -6.81 20.67
N TRP A 157 10.48 -7.61 19.70
CA TRP A 157 11.87 -8.01 19.54
C TRP A 157 12.81 -6.82 19.34
N ARG A 158 12.43 -5.86 18.47
CA ARG A 158 13.21 -4.62 18.27
C ARG A 158 13.32 -3.79 19.56
N SER A 159 12.26 -3.65 20.34
CA SER A 159 12.32 -2.90 21.61
C SER A 159 13.22 -3.56 22.65
N VAL A 160 13.31 -4.89 22.64
CA VAL A 160 14.17 -5.64 23.56
C VAL A 160 15.64 -5.53 23.14
N SER A 161 15.95 -5.63 21.85
CA SER A 161 17.35 -5.52 21.37
C SER A 161 17.92 -4.11 21.42
N ALA A 162 17.09 -3.06 21.49
CA ALA A 162 17.53 -1.67 21.64
C ALA A 162 17.67 -1.23 23.11
N ALA A 163 17.23 -2.07 24.06
CA ALA A 163 17.30 -1.81 25.50
C ALA A 163 18.47 -2.53 26.20
N CYS A 164 19.26 -3.31 25.45
CA CYS A 164 20.45 -4.02 25.92
C CYS A 164 21.66 -3.45 25.18
#